data_AF-A0A0J7I190-F1
#
_entry.id   AF-A0A0J7I190-F1
#
_cell.length_a   1.000
_cell.length_b   1.000
_cell.length_c   1.000
_cell.angle_alpha   90.00
_cell.angle_beta   90.00
_cell.angle_gamma   90.00
#
_symmetry.space_group_name_H-M   'P 1'
#
loop_
_entity.id
_entity.type
_entity.pdbx_description
1 polymer ?
#
loop_
_entity_poly.entity_id
_entity_poly.type
_entity_poly.pdbx_seq_one_letter_code
_entity_poly.pdbx_strand_id
1 'polypeptide(L)'
;MEIGKEYQYNTDIIGKTKVHSMDSNYKINIKTSVTYKGKDPDEDYHIFEITETEYNLEMYEDPLIVQITEMTNKICSIYSTLEVGINKKGEIAKIYNGDMIRKKWAKIKEWLTNAHPIEAYEIIRAKEYELTNEEMEIKSIRYIHFLYQFFYIFGKEPIEEGSKSYVKREDMDRFGAGVVIPVNLSVSKKTTEQEFDEWNVEGMMIRDEKMIRRLREFAKDNYMHPEYKVNGKYLYDDRILLKSDFTITEKLGEFFYYHCFMDTHLEL
;
A
#
# COMPACT_ATOMS: atom_id res chain seq x y z
N MET A 1 -15.94 5.59 -12.87
CA MET A 1 -16.28 4.18 -12.61
C MET A 1 -17.78 4.04 -12.49
N GLU A 2 -18.35 3.05 -13.18
CA GLU A 2 -19.77 2.71 -13.11
C GLU A 2 -20.06 1.91 -11.84
N ILE A 3 -21.21 2.15 -11.20
CA ILE A 3 -21.60 1.45 -9.97
C ILE A 3 -21.87 -0.02 -10.29
N GLY A 4 -21.28 -0.93 -9.52
CA GLY A 4 -21.47 -2.37 -9.65
C GLY A 4 -20.72 -3.01 -10.81
N LYS A 5 -20.04 -2.22 -11.66
CA LYS A 5 -19.17 -2.75 -12.70
C LYS A 5 -17.82 -3.16 -12.09
N GLU A 6 -17.40 -4.37 -12.44
CA GLU A 6 -16.09 -4.91 -12.09
C GLU A 6 -15.04 -4.44 -13.10
N TYR A 7 -13.88 -4.03 -12.59
CA TYR A 7 -12.69 -3.68 -13.35
C TYR A 7 -11.53 -4.55 -12.89
N GLN A 8 -10.87 -5.25 -13.81
CA GLN A 8 -9.77 -6.16 -13.49
C GLN A 8 -8.44 -5.47 -13.73
N TYR A 9 -7.53 -5.62 -12.79
CA TYR A 9 -6.22 -4.99 -12.79
C TYR A 9 -5.14 -6.04 -12.61
N ASN A 10 -4.06 -5.90 -13.37
CA ASN A 10 -2.81 -6.61 -13.13
C ASN A 10 -1.78 -5.63 -12.60
N THR A 11 -1.05 -6.04 -11.55
CA THR A 11 -0.04 -5.25 -10.87
C THR A 11 1.26 -6.02 -10.75
N ASP A 12 2.31 -5.51 -11.40
CA ASP A 12 3.68 -6.00 -11.27
C ASP A 12 4.45 -5.13 -10.28
N ILE A 13 5.01 -5.78 -9.26
CA ILE A 13 5.78 -5.14 -8.19
C ILE A 13 7.20 -5.63 -8.28
N ILE A 14 8.14 -4.71 -8.40
CA ILE A 14 9.58 -5.00 -8.42
C ILE A 14 10.24 -4.19 -7.32
N GLY A 15 10.83 -4.89 -6.36
CA GLY A 15 11.44 -4.26 -5.21
C GLY A 15 12.85 -4.72 -4.92
N LYS A 16 13.59 -3.82 -4.29
CA LYS A 16 14.90 -4.05 -3.73
C LYS A 16 14.92 -3.51 -2.30
N THR A 17 15.40 -4.32 -1.37
CA THR A 17 15.60 -3.92 0.01
C THR A 17 17.01 -4.28 0.44
N LYS A 18 17.66 -3.36 1.14
CA LYS A 18 18.95 -3.55 1.78
C LYS A 18 18.82 -3.22 3.25
N VAL A 19 19.22 -4.16 4.11
CA VAL A 19 19.34 -4.00 5.56
C VAL A 19 20.68 -4.55 5.99
N HIS A 20 21.56 -3.69 6.49
CA HIS A 20 22.95 -4.01 6.79
C HIS A 20 23.68 -4.64 5.59
N SER A 21 24.07 -5.92 5.70
CA SER A 21 24.78 -6.68 4.68
C SER A 21 23.85 -7.56 3.82
N MET A 22 22.54 -7.52 4.07
CA MET A 22 21.55 -8.31 3.33
C MET A 22 20.91 -7.42 2.27
N ASP A 23 21.09 -7.80 1.02
CA ASP A 23 20.34 -7.28 -0.12
C ASP A 23 19.32 -8.35 -0.54
N SER A 24 18.09 -7.94 -0.80
CA SER A 24 17.01 -8.82 -1.27
C SER A 24 16.28 -8.13 -2.40
N ASN A 25 16.11 -8.85 -3.51
CA ASN A 25 15.25 -8.44 -4.61
C ASN A 25 13.98 -9.31 -4.57
N TYR A 26 12.84 -8.70 -4.87
CA TYR A 26 11.58 -9.41 -4.99
C TYR A 26 10.80 -8.96 -6.22
N LYS A 27 10.06 -9.91 -6.79
CA LYS A 27 9.07 -9.63 -7.84
C LYS A 27 7.75 -10.30 -7.49
N ILE A 28 6.67 -9.53 -7.53
CA ILE A 28 5.31 -9.99 -7.24
C ILE A 28 4.42 -9.60 -8.41
N ASN A 29 3.56 -10.51 -8.85
CA ASN A 29 2.48 -10.24 -9.77
C ASN A 29 1.15 -10.46 -9.04
N ILE A 30 0.23 -9.49 -9.12
CA ILE A 30 -1.06 -9.53 -8.43
C ILE A 30 -2.16 -9.23 -9.44
N LYS A 31 -3.23 -10.03 -9.44
CA LYS A 31 -4.48 -9.67 -10.11
C LYS A 31 -5.53 -9.29 -9.10
N THR A 32 -6.20 -8.17 -9.35
CA THR A 32 -7.19 -7.61 -8.45
C THR A 32 -8.42 -7.19 -9.24
N SER A 33 -9.61 -7.54 -8.75
CA SER A 33 -10.85 -6.95 -9.23
C SER A 33 -11.30 -5.80 -8.31
N VAL A 34 -11.73 -4.70 -8.92
CA VAL A 34 -12.22 -3.52 -8.21
C VAL A 34 -13.65 -3.21 -8.68
N THR A 35 -14.57 -3.13 -7.73
CA THR A 35 -15.96 -2.74 -7.98
C THR A 35 -16.30 -1.51 -7.15
N TYR A 36 -16.72 -0.42 -7.80
CA TYR A 36 -17.25 0.75 -7.11
C TYR A 36 -18.71 0.49 -6.71
N LYS A 37 -19.02 0.54 -5.41
CA LYS A 37 -20.37 0.24 -4.88
C LYS A 37 -21.24 1.49 -4.67
N GLY A 38 -20.68 2.68 -4.88
CA GLY A 38 -21.37 3.95 -4.67
C GLY A 38 -20.79 4.75 -3.50
N LYS A 39 -21.59 5.66 -2.95
CA LYS A 39 -21.26 6.42 -1.75
C LYS A 39 -22.02 5.89 -0.55
N ASP A 40 -21.40 5.94 0.62
CA ASP A 40 -22.11 5.76 1.88
C ASP A 40 -23.19 6.88 2.02
N PRO A 41 -24.43 6.56 2.41
CA PRO A 41 -25.51 7.54 2.53
C PRO A 41 -25.38 8.43 3.78
N ASP A 42 -24.73 7.93 4.83
CA ASP A 42 -24.60 8.59 6.12
C ASP A 42 -23.22 9.28 6.27
N GLU A 43 -22.23 8.79 5.52
CA GLU A 43 -20.85 9.28 5.53
C GLU A 43 -20.40 9.70 4.10
N ASP A 44 -19.53 10.69 3.94
CA ASP A 44 -19.00 11.08 2.61
C ASP A 44 -17.84 10.17 2.15
N TYR A 45 -18.05 8.85 2.20
CA TYR A 45 -17.09 7.82 1.78
C TYR A 45 -17.50 7.20 0.45
N HIS A 46 -16.52 6.98 -0.42
CA HIS A 46 -16.68 6.19 -1.64
C HIS A 46 -16.42 4.72 -1.30
N ILE A 47 -17.39 3.84 -1.56
CA ILE A 47 -17.32 2.42 -1.22
C ILE A 47 -16.73 1.64 -2.38
N PHE A 48 -15.68 0.88 -2.12
CA PHE A 48 -15.04 -0.02 -3.07
C PHE A 48 -14.99 -1.43 -2.50
N GLU A 49 -15.31 -2.41 -3.34
CA GLU A 49 -14.99 -3.82 -3.11
C GLU A 49 -13.78 -4.19 -3.94
N ILE A 50 -12.78 -4.79 -3.30
CA ILE A 50 -11.47 -5.08 -3.86
C ILE A 50 -11.18 -6.53 -3.57
N THR A 51 -11.05 -7.34 -4.63
CA THR A 51 -10.81 -8.78 -4.49
C THR A 51 -9.50 -9.14 -5.17
N GLU A 52 -8.56 -9.66 -4.39
CA GLU A 52 -7.35 -10.30 -4.91
C GLU A 52 -7.75 -11.65 -5.52
N THR A 53 -7.56 -11.79 -6.84
CA THR A 53 -7.91 -13.00 -7.60
C THR A 53 -6.69 -13.89 -7.84
N GLU A 54 -5.50 -13.29 -7.90
CA GLU A 54 -4.23 -13.99 -8.09
C GLU A 54 -3.10 -13.25 -7.36
N TYR A 55 -2.19 -14.00 -6.72
CA TYR A 55 -0.98 -13.46 -6.08
C TYR A 55 0.18 -14.43 -6.33
N ASN A 56 1.19 -13.96 -7.05
CA ASN A 56 2.35 -14.74 -7.45
C ASN A 56 3.64 -14.04 -7.01
N LEU A 57 4.37 -14.65 -6.06
CA LEU A 57 5.74 -14.25 -5.73
C LEU A 57 6.70 -14.94 -6.71
N GLU A 58 7.08 -14.23 -7.77
CA GLU A 58 7.86 -14.78 -8.88
C GLU A 58 9.35 -14.96 -8.56
N MET A 59 9.89 -14.09 -7.71
CA MET A 59 11.30 -14.11 -7.35
C MET A 59 11.48 -13.72 -5.88
N TYR A 60 12.20 -14.57 -5.14
CA TYR A 60 12.65 -14.30 -3.79
C TYR A 60 13.95 -15.08 -3.53
N GLU A 61 15.04 -14.39 -3.20
CA GLU A 61 16.38 -14.98 -3.14
C GLU A 61 16.69 -15.75 -1.85
N ASP A 62 15.82 -15.73 -0.82
CA ASP A 62 16.10 -16.36 0.49
C ASP A 62 15.29 -17.65 0.74
N PRO A 63 15.94 -18.84 0.73
CA PRO A 63 15.29 -20.13 0.99
C PRO A 63 14.97 -20.42 2.47
N LEU A 64 15.48 -19.65 3.45
CA LEU A 64 15.15 -19.83 4.87
C LEU A 64 13.79 -19.21 5.25
N ILE A 65 13.20 -18.42 4.36
CA ILE A 65 12.00 -17.61 4.63
C ILE A 65 10.71 -18.32 4.17
N VAL A 66 10.78 -19.50 3.56
CA VAL A 66 9.60 -20.22 3.02
C VAL A 66 8.46 -20.34 4.03
N GLN A 67 8.73 -20.75 5.27
CA GLN A 67 7.70 -20.88 6.32
C GLN A 67 7.13 -19.53 6.74
N ILE A 68 7.97 -18.49 6.79
CA ILE A 68 7.53 -17.12 7.09
C ILE A 68 6.64 -16.60 5.96
N THR A 69 7.00 -16.86 4.71
CA THR A 69 6.21 -16.51 3.52
C THR A 69 4.89 -17.26 3.51
N GLU A 70 4.88 -18.57 3.80
CA GLU A 70 3.64 -19.36 3.88
C GLU A 70 2.69 -18.86 4.97
N MET A 71 3.21 -18.61 6.17
CA MET A 71 2.43 -18.02 7.28
C MET A 71 1.91 -16.63 6.90
N THR A 72 2.76 -15.78 6.34
CA THR A 72 2.41 -14.41 5.93
C THR A 72 1.32 -14.42 4.86
N ASN A 73 1.46 -15.23 3.80
CA ASN A 73 0.46 -15.36 2.75
C ASN A 73 -0.89 -15.84 3.31
N LYS A 74 -0.87 -16.82 4.22
CA LYS A 74 -2.11 -17.29 4.88
C LYS A 74 -2.75 -16.21 5.75
N ILE A 75 -1.95 -15.45 6.49
CA ILE A 75 -2.45 -14.33 7.30
C ILE A 75 -3.04 -13.25 6.40
N CYS A 76 -2.34 -12.86 5.34
CA CYS A 76 -2.81 -11.85 4.39
C CYS A 76 -4.07 -12.29 3.63
N SER A 77 -4.29 -13.60 3.43
CA SER A 77 -5.48 -14.11 2.74
C SER A 77 -6.82 -13.75 3.40
N ILE A 78 -6.82 -13.34 4.68
CA ILE A 78 -8.03 -12.81 5.33
C ILE A 78 -8.55 -11.55 4.62
N TYR A 79 -7.65 -10.81 3.97
CA TYR A 79 -7.91 -9.59 3.20
C TYR A 79 -8.09 -9.86 1.69
N SER A 80 -8.25 -11.11 1.26
CA SER A 80 -8.45 -11.42 -0.16
C SER A 80 -9.69 -10.77 -0.78
N THR A 81 -10.62 -10.32 0.05
CA THR A 81 -11.74 -9.46 -0.35
C THR A 81 -11.91 -8.38 0.70
N LEU A 82 -11.79 -7.12 0.31
CA LEU A 82 -11.92 -5.95 1.15
C LEU A 82 -13.03 -5.06 0.64
N GLU A 83 -13.97 -4.71 1.51
CA GLU A 83 -14.98 -3.71 1.23
C GLU A 83 -14.66 -2.49 2.10
N VAL A 84 -14.19 -1.41 1.46
CA VAL A 84 -13.58 -0.27 2.14
C VAL A 84 -14.25 1.04 1.75
N GLY A 85 -14.39 1.93 2.73
CA GLY A 85 -14.81 3.32 2.53
C GLY A 85 -13.59 4.21 2.37
N ILE A 86 -13.48 4.89 1.24
CA ILE A 86 -12.39 5.82 0.91
C ILE A 86 -12.88 7.25 1.08
N ASN A 87 -12.19 8.03 1.90
CA ASN A 87 -12.51 9.44 2.10
C ASN A 87 -11.99 10.32 0.94
N LYS A 88 -12.37 11.60 0.95
CA LYS A 88 -11.91 12.59 -0.04
C LYS A 88 -10.39 12.82 -0.10
N LYS A 89 -9.61 12.28 0.84
CA LYS A 89 -8.14 12.34 0.83
C LYS A 89 -7.50 11.08 0.25
N GLY A 90 -8.29 10.09 -0.19
CA GLY A 90 -7.78 8.81 -0.67
C GLY A 90 -7.28 7.91 0.45
N GLU A 91 -7.84 8.06 1.66
CA GLU A 91 -7.50 7.23 2.81
C GLU A 91 -8.67 6.29 3.12
N ILE A 92 -8.33 5.05 3.50
CA ILE A 92 -9.30 4.10 4.02
C ILE A 92 -9.81 4.66 5.36
N ALA A 93 -11.11 4.89 5.44
CA ALA A 93 -11.80 5.42 6.61
C ALA A 93 -12.62 4.37 7.35
N LYS A 94 -13.01 3.28 6.67
CA LYS A 94 -13.90 2.24 7.22
C LYS A 94 -13.73 0.91 6.49
N ILE A 95 -13.92 -0.20 7.21
CA ILE A 95 -13.96 -1.56 6.65
C ILE A 95 -15.36 -2.14 6.85
N TYR A 96 -16.11 -2.30 5.76
CA TYR A 96 -17.51 -2.76 5.81
C TYR A 96 -17.65 -4.27 6.02
N ASN A 97 -16.66 -5.05 5.58
CA ASN A 97 -16.71 -6.51 5.63
C ASN A 97 -15.86 -7.14 6.77
N GLY A 98 -15.62 -6.39 7.85
CA GLY A 98 -14.79 -6.83 8.99
C GLY A 98 -15.22 -8.17 9.63
N ASP A 99 -16.53 -8.47 9.65
CA ASP A 99 -17.02 -9.75 10.17
C ASP A 99 -16.61 -10.95 9.30
N MET A 100 -16.52 -10.75 7.98
CA MET A 100 -15.99 -11.78 7.07
C MET A 100 -14.50 -11.98 7.31
N ILE A 101 -13.74 -10.90 7.50
CA ILE A 101 -12.30 -10.94 7.80
C ILE A 101 -12.06 -11.74 9.10
N ARG A 102 -12.80 -11.43 10.17
CA ARG A 102 -12.73 -12.16 11.45
C ARG A 102 -13.07 -13.64 11.32
N LYS A 103 -14.05 -14.01 10.48
CA LYS A 103 -14.38 -15.41 10.17
C LYS A 103 -13.24 -16.13 9.42
N LYS A 104 -12.60 -15.47 8.45
CA LYS A 104 -11.41 -16.01 7.78
C LYS A 104 -10.25 -16.19 8.76
N TRP A 105 -10.02 -15.19 9.61
CA TRP A 105 -8.99 -15.22 10.66
C TRP A 105 -9.13 -16.42 11.60
N ALA A 106 -10.35 -16.74 12.06
CA ALA A 106 -10.58 -17.89 12.94
C ALA A 106 -10.03 -19.21 12.36
N LYS A 107 -10.19 -19.42 11.04
CA LYS A 107 -9.65 -20.60 10.34
C LYS A 107 -8.12 -20.56 10.23
N ILE A 108 -7.55 -19.39 9.96
CA ILE A 108 -6.09 -19.21 9.87
C ILE A 108 -5.44 -19.39 11.24
N LYS A 109 -6.06 -18.88 12.32
CA LYS A 109 -5.59 -19.07 13.70
C LYS A 109 -5.52 -20.53 14.09
N GLU A 110 -6.56 -21.31 13.77
CA GLU A 110 -6.57 -22.76 14.01
C GLU A 110 -5.43 -23.46 13.26
N TRP A 111 -5.24 -23.12 11.98
CA TRP A 111 -4.13 -23.65 11.19
C TRP A 111 -2.75 -23.28 11.78
N LEU A 112 -2.54 -22.00 12.12
CA LEU A 112 -1.30 -21.49 12.72
C LEU A 112 -0.96 -22.20 14.04
N THR A 113 -1.96 -22.40 14.88
CA THR A 113 -1.81 -23.08 16.19
C THR A 113 -1.39 -24.53 16.01
N ASN A 114 -1.89 -25.20 14.97
CA ASN A 114 -1.61 -26.61 14.69
C ASN A 114 -0.28 -26.81 13.95
N ALA A 115 0.06 -25.93 13.01
CA ALA A 115 1.23 -26.08 12.14
C ALA A 115 2.51 -25.46 12.73
N HIS A 116 2.41 -24.35 13.46
CA HIS A 116 3.54 -23.56 13.96
C HIS A 116 3.32 -23.06 15.41
N PRO A 117 3.09 -23.95 16.39
CA PRO A 117 2.59 -23.56 17.71
C PRO A 117 3.52 -22.62 18.51
N ILE A 118 4.84 -22.70 18.34
CA ILE A 118 5.81 -21.88 19.07
C ILE A 118 5.94 -20.50 18.41
N GLU A 119 6.06 -20.47 17.09
CA GLU A 119 6.29 -19.27 16.29
C GLU A 119 5.03 -18.43 16.13
N ALA A 120 3.85 -19.05 16.10
CA ALA A 120 2.60 -18.37 15.81
C ALA A 120 2.01 -17.60 17.01
N TYR A 121 2.42 -17.86 18.25
CA TYR A 121 1.77 -17.26 19.43
C TYR A 121 1.81 -15.71 19.40
N GLU A 122 2.98 -15.13 19.15
CA GLU A 122 3.13 -13.68 19.10
C GLU A 122 2.39 -13.07 17.90
N ILE A 123 2.41 -13.77 16.75
CA ILE A 123 1.72 -13.38 15.53
C ILE A 123 0.20 -13.36 15.74
N ILE A 124 -0.35 -14.44 16.33
CA ILE A 124 -1.77 -14.56 16.64
C ILE A 124 -2.18 -13.43 17.58
N ARG A 125 -1.44 -13.21 18.66
CA ARG A 125 -1.75 -12.16 19.64
C ARG A 125 -1.71 -10.77 19.02
N ALA A 126 -0.70 -10.47 18.21
CA ALA A 126 -0.58 -9.19 17.52
C ALA A 126 -1.74 -8.98 16.53
N LYS A 127 -2.08 -10.00 15.74
CA LYS A 127 -3.18 -9.93 14.78
C LYS A 127 -4.55 -9.84 15.44
N GLU A 128 -4.79 -10.56 16.54
CA GLU A 128 -6.03 -10.44 17.30
C GLU A 128 -6.20 -9.03 17.88
N TYR A 129 -5.12 -8.43 18.38
CA TYR A 129 -5.15 -7.05 18.83
C TYR A 129 -5.49 -6.08 17.68
N GLU A 130 -4.85 -6.24 16.51
CA GLU A 130 -5.18 -5.47 15.30
C GLU A 130 -6.66 -5.61 14.93
N LEU A 131 -7.21 -6.83 14.87
CA LEU A 131 -8.60 -7.10 14.45
C LEU A 131 -9.66 -6.65 15.47
N THR A 132 -9.26 -6.30 16.70
CA THR A 132 -10.14 -5.66 17.70
C THR A 132 -10.15 -4.14 17.58
N ASN A 133 -9.26 -3.55 16.78
CA ASN A 133 -9.10 -2.12 16.63
C ASN A 133 -9.06 -1.73 15.15
N GLU A 134 -10.19 -1.30 14.61
CA GLU A 134 -10.33 -0.93 13.19
C GLU A 134 -9.31 0.13 12.75
N GLU A 135 -8.92 1.08 13.62
CA GLU A 135 -7.90 2.08 13.27
C GLU A 135 -6.54 1.43 13.01
N MET A 136 -6.19 0.40 13.78
CA MET A 136 -4.96 -0.36 13.56
C MET A 136 -5.06 -1.26 12.33
N GLU A 137 -6.21 -1.90 12.13
CA GLU A 137 -6.48 -2.70 10.93
C GLU A 137 -6.32 -1.85 9.67
N ILE A 138 -6.95 -0.67 9.64
CA ILE A 138 -6.83 0.33 8.57
C ILE A 138 -5.37 0.74 8.34
N LYS A 139 -4.61 1.00 9.42
CA LYS A 139 -3.17 1.34 9.33
C LYS A 139 -2.35 0.21 8.72
N SER A 140 -2.70 -1.05 8.96
CA SER A 140 -2.03 -2.20 8.36
C SER A 140 -2.41 -2.37 6.89
N ILE A 141 -3.71 -2.39 6.56
CA ILE A 141 -4.16 -2.69 5.19
C ILE A 141 -3.86 -1.57 4.18
N ARG A 142 -3.76 -0.31 4.62
CA ARG A 142 -3.49 0.81 3.70
C ARG A 142 -2.14 0.71 2.96
N TYR A 143 -1.26 -0.19 3.39
CA TYR A 143 0.05 -0.45 2.79
C TYR A 143 0.09 -1.72 1.94
N ILE A 144 -1.03 -2.42 1.76
CA ILE A 144 -1.16 -3.43 0.70
C ILE A 144 -0.85 -2.72 -0.62
N HIS A 145 0.15 -3.23 -1.35
CA HIS A 145 0.74 -2.56 -2.52
C HIS A 145 -0.29 -2.00 -3.49
N PHE A 146 -1.27 -2.83 -3.89
CA PHE A 146 -2.35 -2.42 -4.77
C PHE A 146 -3.19 -1.28 -4.19
N LEU A 147 -3.69 -1.41 -2.96
CA LEU A 147 -4.50 -0.37 -2.30
C LEU A 147 -3.72 0.94 -2.18
N TYR A 148 -2.46 0.83 -1.77
CA TYR A 148 -1.59 1.96 -1.56
C TYR A 148 -1.40 2.74 -2.87
N GLN A 149 -1.07 2.05 -3.97
CA GLN A 149 -0.90 2.67 -5.28
C GLN A 149 -2.22 3.22 -5.84
N PHE A 150 -3.28 2.40 -5.84
CA PHE A 150 -4.55 2.70 -6.47
C PHE A 150 -5.23 3.92 -5.85
N PHE A 151 -5.25 4.02 -4.52
CA PHE A 151 -5.85 5.16 -3.82
C PHE A 151 -4.86 6.29 -3.53
N TYR A 152 -3.58 6.17 -3.94
CA TYR A 152 -2.54 7.11 -3.53
C TYR A 152 -2.91 8.57 -3.83
N ILE A 153 -3.48 8.82 -5.01
CA ILE A 153 -3.89 10.16 -5.45
C ILE A 153 -5.39 10.37 -5.52
N PHE A 154 -6.17 9.41 -5.00
CA PHE A 154 -7.62 9.56 -4.96
C PHE A 154 -8.01 10.83 -4.19
N GLY A 155 -8.89 11.63 -4.80
CA GLY A 155 -9.34 12.93 -4.26
C GLY A 155 -8.26 14.03 -4.22
N LYS A 156 -7.11 13.84 -4.88
CA LYS A 156 -6.03 14.84 -4.99
C LYS A 156 -5.94 15.44 -6.40
N GLU A 157 -7.08 15.54 -7.06
CA GLU A 157 -7.18 15.97 -8.45
C GLU A 157 -6.63 17.40 -8.60
N PRO A 158 -5.78 17.66 -9.61
CA PRO A 158 -5.36 19.02 -9.93
C PRO A 158 -6.55 19.83 -10.46
N ILE A 159 -6.63 21.10 -10.06
CA ILE A 159 -7.81 21.95 -10.28
C ILE A 159 -7.96 22.31 -11.76
N GLU A 160 -6.85 22.54 -12.46
CA GLU A 160 -6.81 22.91 -13.88
C GLU A 160 -5.63 22.22 -14.60
N GLU A 161 -5.73 22.08 -15.93
CA GLU A 161 -4.61 21.57 -16.74
C GLU A 161 -3.40 22.51 -16.64
N GLY A 162 -2.20 21.93 -16.47
CA GLY A 162 -0.98 22.70 -16.22
C GLY A 162 -0.84 23.26 -14.81
N SER A 163 -1.85 23.11 -13.93
CA SER A 163 -1.73 23.46 -12.51
C SER A 163 -0.95 22.40 -11.73
N LYS A 164 -0.26 22.84 -10.66
CA LYS A 164 0.35 21.97 -9.66
C LYS A 164 -0.42 22.12 -8.34
N SER A 165 -0.97 21.03 -7.82
CA SER A 165 -1.53 20.98 -6.47
C SER A 165 -0.46 20.49 -5.49
N TYR A 166 -0.36 21.16 -4.35
CA TYR A 166 0.57 20.79 -3.28
C TYR A 166 -0.20 20.22 -2.10
N VAL A 167 0.09 18.97 -1.76
CA VAL A 167 -0.63 18.23 -0.71
C VAL A 167 0.36 17.65 0.28
N LYS A 168 0.13 17.88 1.58
CA LYS A 168 0.88 17.19 2.63
C LYS A 168 0.25 15.84 2.90
N ARG A 169 1.08 14.81 3.05
CA ARG A 169 0.67 13.45 3.42
C ARG A 169 1.57 12.93 4.53
N GLU A 170 1.02 12.06 5.35
CA GLU A 170 1.78 11.25 6.30
C GLU A 170 1.92 9.83 5.77
N ASP A 171 3.15 9.34 5.78
CA ASP A 171 3.50 8.00 5.36
C ASP A 171 4.23 7.26 6.47
N MET A 172 4.31 5.93 6.42
CA MET A 172 5.08 5.14 7.38
C MET A 172 6.41 4.75 6.74
N ASP A 173 7.45 4.69 7.57
CA ASP A 173 8.74 4.14 7.15
C ASP A 173 8.59 2.68 6.64
N ARG A 174 9.46 2.31 5.71
CA ARG A 174 9.47 1.01 5.02
C ARG A 174 10.32 -0.04 5.73
N PHE A 175 10.96 0.32 6.85
CA PHE A 175 11.84 -0.56 7.61
C PHE A 175 11.19 -1.07 8.93
N GLY A 176 9.96 -0.67 9.22
CA GLY A 176 9.22 -1.10 10.41
C GLY A 176 9.62 -0.38 11.70
N ALA A 177 10.23 0.81 11.62
CA ALA A 177 10.61 1.61 12.78
C ALA A 177 9.42 2.29 13.48
N GLY A 178 8.23 2.28 12.85
CA GLY A 178 7.03 2.93 13.37
C GLY A 178 7.15 4.45 13.37
N VAL A 179 7.88 5.00 12.41
CA VAL A 179 8.11 6.44 12.23
C VAL A 179 7.21 6.95 11.10
N VAL A 180 6.44 7.99 11.41
CA VAL A 180 5.65 8.72 10.42
C VAL A 180 6.54 9.71 9.68
N ILE A 181 6.58 9.62 8.37
CA ILE A 181 7.31 10.48 7.45
C ILE A 181 6.33 11.47 6.82
N PRO A 182 6.42 12.78 7.14
CA PRO A 182 5.66 13.79 6.43
C PRO A 182 6.24 13.97 5.02
N VAL A 183 5.38 13.94 4.00
CA VAL A 183 5.73 14.05 2.59
C VAL A 183 4.98 15.23 1.98
N ASN A 184 5.70 16.06 1.22
CA ASN A 184 5.09 17.07 0.37
C ASN A 184 4.92 16.50 -1.04
N LEU A 185 3.69 16.48 -1.53
CA LEU A 185 3.33 15.98 -2.86
C LEU A 185 3.05 17.14 -3.79
N SER A 186 3.55 17.05 -5.01
CA SER A 186 3.17 17.87 -6.16
C SER A 186 2.43 16.98 -7.15
N VAL A 187 1.18 17.32 -7.47
CA VAL A 187 0.40 16.62 -8.49
C VAL A 187 0.14 17.58 -9.65
N SER A 188 0.39 17.14 -10.88
CA SER A 188 0.11 17.91 -12.09
C SER A 188 -0.63 17.08 -13.12
N LYS A 189 -1.54 17.72 -13.86
CA LYS A 189 -2.30 17.09 -14.96
C LYS A 189 -1.84 17.59 -16.32
N LYS A 190 -1.83 16.68 -17.27
CA LYS A 190 -1.69 16.91 -18.71
C LYS A 190 -2.72 16.05 -19.45
N THR A 191 -3.33 16.59 -20.48
CA THR A 191 -4.16 15.79 -21.41
C THR A 191 -3.27 15.14 -22.46
N THR A 192 -3.47 13.85 -22.71
CA THR A 192 -2.74 13.11 -23.76
C THR A 192 -3.34 13.37 -25.14
N GLU A 193 -2.62 12.98 -26.20
CA GLU A 193 -3.14 13.06 -27.58
C GLU A 193 -4.42 12.24 -27.80
N GLN A 194 -4.65 11.23 -26.96
CA GLN A 194 -5.82 10.36 -26.97
C GLN A 194 -6.95 10.84 -26.05
N GLU A 195 -6.89 12.10 -25.59
CA GLU A 195 -7.85 12.73 -24.67
C GLU A 195 -7.94 12.08 -23.27
N PHE A 196 -7.00 11.20 -22.92
CA PHE A 196 -6.86 10.68 -21.56
C PHE A 196 -6.18 11.68 -20.62
N ASP A 197 -6.52 11.58 -19.35
CA ASP A 197 -5.94 12.38 -18.28
C ASP A 197 -4.67 11.72 -17.72
N GLU A 198 -3.52 12.37 -17.89
CA GLU A 198 -2.25 11.93 -17.32
C GLU A 198 -1.89 12.77 -16.10
N TRP A 199 -1.85 12.16 -14.92
CA TRP A 199 -1.50 12.80 -13.66
C TRP A 199 -0.11 12.34 -13.22
N ASN A 200 0.79 13.31 -13.05
CA ASN A 200 2.15 13.11 -12.58
C ASN A 200 2.26 13.54 -11.12
N VAL A 201 2.95 12.72 -10.32
CA VAL A 201 3.06 12.86 -8.87
C VAL A 201 4.53 12.83 -8.49
N GLU A 202 4.98 13.86 -7.79
CA GLU A 202 6.33 13.94 -7.23
C GLU A 202 6.22 14.22 -5.74
N GLY A 203 6.83 13.37 -4.92
CA GLY A 203 6.78 13.43 -3.48
C GLY A 203 8.17 13.42 -2.87
N MET A 204 8.40 14.33 -1.92
CA MET A 204 9.63 14.34 -1.13
C MET A 204 9.33 14.58 0.34
N MET A 205 10.09 13.91 1.20
CA MET A 205 9.98 14.11 2.63
C MET A 205 10.18 15.55 3.05
N ILE A 206 9.38 15.98 4.02
CA ILE A 206 9.58 17.20 4.78
C ILE A 206 10.56 16.86 5.91
N ARG A 207 11.66 17.62 6.00
CA ARG A 207 12.65 17.39 7.06
C ARG A 207 12.05 17.84 8.40
N ASP A 208 11.78 16.86 9.25
CA ASP A 208 11.34 17.06 10.63
C ASP A 208 12.40 16.49 11.60
N GLU A 209 12.84 17.28 12.58
CA GLU A 209 13.92 16.89 13.49
C GLU A 209 13.57 15.70 14.36
N LYS A 210 12.32 15.61 14.84
CA LYS A 210 11.86 14.51 15.70
C LYS A 210 11.83 13.20 14.93
N MET A 211 11.30 13.21 13.71
CA MET A 211 11.30 12.07 12.81
C MET A 211 12.74 11.66 12.45
N ILE A 212 13.60 12.60 12.03
CA ILE A 212 15.01 12.30 11.71
C ILE A 212 15.72 11.66 12.91
N ARG A 213 15.52 12.19 14.12
CA ARG A 213 16.12 11.62 15.34
C ARG A 213 15.67 10.17 15.55
N ARG A 214 14.38 9.87 15.42
CA ARG A 214 13.86 8.49 15.57
C ARG A 214 14.43 7.53 14.52
N LEU A 215 14.56 7.98 13.27
CA LEU A 215 15.18 7.17 12.21
C LEU A 215 16.67 6.91 12.50
N ARG A 216 17.39 7.88 13.07
CA ARG A 216 18.80 7.73 13.46
C ARG A 216 18.95 6.72 14.60
N GLU A 217 18.07 6.79 15.58
CA GLU A 217 18.00 5.83 16.69
C GLU A 217 17.75 4.41 16.18
N PHE A 218 16.83 4.23 15.23
CA PHE A 218 16.56 2.95 14.58
C PHE A 218 17.77 2.43 13.79
N ALA A 219 18.35 3.26 12.92
CA ALA A 219 19.48 2.89 12.08
C ALA A 219 20.80 2.75 12.86
N LYS A 220 20.83 3.21 14.12
CA LYS A 220 22.02 3.34 14.96
C LYS A 220 23.13 4.19 14.32
N ASP A 221 22.73 5.21 13.58
CA ASP A 221 23.64 6.15 12.89
C ASP A 221 23.21 7.60 13.15
N ASN A 222 23.96 8.29 14.02
CA ASN A 222 23.68 9.68 14.41
C ASN A 222 23.97 10.70 13.29
N TYR A 223 24.72 10.33 12.26
CA TYR A 223 25.11 11.20 11.15
C TYR A 223 24.31 10.91 9.87
N MET A 224 23.45 9.91 9.88
CA MET A 224 22.54 9.60 8.77
C MET A 224 21.74 10.84 8.32
N HIS A 225 21.62 10.96 6.99
CA HIS A 225 20.67 11.84 6.33
C HIS A 225 19.59 11.00 5.62
N PRO A 226 18.38 10.88 6.20
CA PRO A 226 17.32 10.11 5.57
C PRO A 226 16.82 10.83 4.32
N GLU A 227 16.45 10.05 3.31
CA GLU A 227 15.73 10.47 2.12
C GLU A 227 14.51 9.58 1.94
N TYR A 228 13.37 10.19 1.64
CA TYR A 228 12.16 9.48 1.25
C TYR A 228 11.50 10.20 0.07
N LYS A 229 11.26 9.46 -1.00
CA LYS A 229 10.77 9.97 -2.30
C LYS A 229 9.66 9.07 -2.83
N VAL A 230 8.69 9.70 -3.47
CA VAL A 230 7.61 9.03 -4.19
C VAL A 230 7.52 9.64 -5.58
N ASN A 231 7.41 8.82 -6.61
CA ASN A 231 7.10 9.27 -7.96
C ASN A 231 5.95 8.43 -8.50
N GLY A 232 5.04 9.06 -9.23
CA GLY A 232 3.90 8.35 -9.79
C GLY A 232 3.44 8.97 -11.10
N LYS A 233 2.94 8.14 -11.99
CA LYS A 233 2.28 8.51 -13.23
C LYS A 233 0.99 7.71 -13.31
N TYR A 234 -0.13 8.38 -13.54
CA TYR A 234 -1.45 7.75 -13.57
C TYR A 234 -2.17 8.20 -14.83
N LEU A 235 -2.71 7.25 -15.58
CA LEU A 235 -3.47 7.48 -16.80
C LEU A 235 -4.92 7.11 -16.53
N TYR A 236 -5.83 8.06 -16.73
CA TYR A 236 -7.26 7.89 -16.54
C TYR A 236 -8.04 8.12 -17.83
N ASP A 237 -9.08 7.31 -18.01
CA ASP A 237 -10.21 7.62 -18.88
C ASP A 237 -11.39 8.01 -17.99
N ASP A 238 -11.70 9.30 -17.94
CA ASP A 238 -12.57 9.92 -16.92
C ASP A 238 -12.12 9.53 -15.49
N ARG A 239 -12.83 8.59 -14.87
CA ARG A 239 -12.57 8.11 -13.50
C ARG A 239 -12.01 6.69 -13.45
N ILE A 240 -11.75 6.07 -14.59
CA ILE A 240 -11.26 4.70 -14.68
C ILE A 240 -9.74 4.77 -14.81
N LEU A 241 -9.03 4.17 -13.83
CA LEU A 241 -7.58 4.03 -13.94
C LEU A 241 -7.29 3.05 -15.09
N LEU A 242 -6.57 3.50 -16.10
CA LEU A 242 -6.09 2.67 -17.20
C LEU A 242 -4.71 2.09 -16.89
N LYS A 243 -3.82 2.93 -16.38
CA LYS A 243 -2.44 2.56 -16.05
C LYS A 243 -1.89 3.42 -14.91
N SER A 244 -1.05 2.85 -14.05
CA SER A 244 -0.23 3.57 -13.10
C SER A 244 1.19 2.99 -13.01
N ASP A 245 2.18 3.85 -13.17
CA ASP A 245 3.58 3.58 -12.80
C ASP A 245 3.85 4.30 -11.47
N PHE A 246 4.35 3.61 -10.45
CA PHE A 246 4.55 4.21 -9.14
C PHE A 246 5.80 3.69 -8.44
N THR A 247 6.61 4.59 -7.88
CA THR A 247 7.86 4.28 -7.21
C THR A 247 7.90 4.88 -5.81
N ILE A 248 8.35 4.10 -4.84
CA ILE A 248 8.74 4.55 -3.50
C ILE A 248 10.22 4.29 -3.31
N THR A 249 10.94 5.27 -2.79
CA THR A 249 12.32 5.11 -2.33
C THR A 249 12.47 5.62 -0.91
N GLU A 250 13.06 4.81 -0.04
CA GLU A 250 13.53 5.23 1.28
C GLU A 250 15.01 4.86 1.45
N LYS A 251 15.80 5.82 1.91
CA LYS A 251 17.22 5.61 2.20
C LYS A 251 17.54 6.21 3.56
N LEU A 252 17.96 5.38 4.50
CA LEU A 252 18.40 5.78 5.85
C LEU A 252 19.93 5.70 6.01
N GLY A 253 20.70 5.70 4.91
CA GLY A 253 22.15 5.64 4.95
C GLY A 253 22.72 4.60 3.99
N GLU A 254 23.92 4.10 4.28
CA GLU A 254 24.58 3.08 3.45
C GLU A 254 23.97 1.69 3.62
N PHE A 255 23.44 1.41 4.80
CA PHE A 255 22.98 0.09 5.23
C PHE A 255 21.47 -0.13 5.11
N PHE A 256 20.71 0.92 4.82
CA PHE A 256 19.25 0.86 4.79
C PHE A 256 18.76 1.52 3.52
N TYR A 257 18.28 0.69 2.59
CA TYR A 257 17.72 1.12 1.32
C TYR A 257 16.47 0.32 0.98
N TYR A 258 15.41 1.01 0.59
CA TYR A 258 14.18 0.42 0.09
C TYR A 258 13.82 1.11 -1.22
N HIS A 259 13.54 0.31 -2.23
CA HIS A 259 13.01 0.74 -3.50
C HIS A 259 11.92 -0.22 -3.92
N CYS A 260 10.76 0.31 -4.27
CA CYS A 260 9.64 -0.48 -4.77
C CYS A 260 9.02 0.25 -5.95
N PHE A 261 9.00 -0.41 -7.10
CA PHE A 261 8.29 0.02 -8.30
C PHE A 261 7.06 -0.86 -8.47
N MET A 262 5.92 -0.24 -8.78
CA MET A 262 4.63 -0.89 -9.00
C MET A 262 4.06 -0.40 -10.33
N ASP A 263 3.79 -1.32 -11.25
CA ASP A 263 3.13 -1.09 -12.54
C ASP A 263 1.75 -1.75 -12.50
N THR A 264 0.70 -0.94 -12.46
CA THR A 264 -0.69 -1.40 -12.46
C THR A 264 -1.35 -1.02 -13.78
N HIS A 265 -2.03 -1.96 -14.45
CA HIS A 265 -2.81 -1.67 -15.64
C HIS A 265 -4.14 -2.41 -15.64
N LEU A 266 -5.14 -1.80 -16.29
CA LEU A 266 -6.45 -2.40 -16.50
C LEU A 266 -6.33 -3.54 -17.52
N GLU A 267 -6.84 -4.72 -17.17
CA GLU A 267 -7.02 -5.84 -18.10
C GLU A 267 -8.34 -5.65 -18.87
N LEU A 268 -8.29 -5.82 -20.19
CA LEU A 268 -9.42 -5.67 -21.12
C LEU A 268 -10.19 -6.99 -21.30
#